data_AF-A0A9E7N7Q5-F1
#
_entry.id   AF-A0A9E7N7Q5-F1
#
_cell.length_a   1.000
_cell.length_b   1.000
_cell.length_c   1.000
_cell.angle_alpha   90.00
_cell.angle_beta   90.00
_cell.angle_gamma   90.00
#
_symmetry.space_group_name_H-M   'P 1'
#
loop_
_entity.id
_entity.type
_entity.pdbx_description
1 polymer ?
#
loop_
_entity_poly.entity_id
_entity_poly.type
_entity_poly.pdbx_seq_one_letter_code
_entity_poly.pdbx_strand_id
1 'polypeptide(L)'
;MESEIPTEDESSNRAVSPVIGVILMVAITVVLAAVIAAFVLDLGQGQSSNVNAGVSIENGSDGNVTFQLNGKGNAEKVVIRNSAGNEATPNDSSTDAVLENTGEQIKFDNSQSYSAVAVSGDDETQVGSYEP
;
A
#
# COMPACT_ATOMS: atom_id res chain seq x y z
N MET A 1 18.55 -55.66 50.71
CA MET A 1 19.42 -55.15 49.63
C MET A 1 19.89 -56.37 48.86
N GLU A 2 19.26 -56.65 47.72
CA GLU A 2 19.89 -56.65 46.39
C GLU A 2 18.89 -57.17 45.35
N SER A 3 19.19 -56.90 44.07
CA SER A 3 18.45 -57.21 42.84
C SER A 3 17.41 -56.14 42.49
N GLU A 4 17.49 -55.45 41.34
CA GLU A 4 17.82 -55.99 40.02
C GLU A 4 18.47 -54.91 39.13
N ILE A 5 19.29 -55.35 38.18
CA ILE A 5 19.79 -54.57 37.04
C ILE A 5 18.83 -54.80 35.87
N PRO A 6 18.26 -53.75 35.25
CA PRO A 6 17.86 -53.79 33.85
C PRO A 6 18.58 -52.67 33.07
N THR A 7 19.59 -53.05 32.30
CA THR A 7 19.57 -53.11 30.82
C THR A 7 19.59 -51.73 30.16
N GLU A 8 20.77 -51.42 29.63
CA GLU A 8 21.05 -50.41 28.63
C GLU A 8 19.98 -50.43 27.53
N ASP A 9 19.13 -49.40 27.52
CA ASP A 9 18.41 -49.03 26.31
C ASP A 9 19.45 -48.36 25.41
N GLU A 10 19.94 -49.13 24.45
CA GLU A 10 20.62 -48.70 23.23
C GLU A 10 19.69 -47.81 22.38
N SER A 11 19.09 -46.78 22.96
CA SER A 11 18.42 -45.73 22.20
C SER A 11 19.50 -44.80 21.69
N SER A 12 20.23 -45.26 20.65
CA SER A 12 21.08 -44.50 19.73
C SER A 12 20.95 -42.98 19.89
N ASN A 13 21.58 -42.43 20.92
CA ASN A 13 21.73 -41.00 21.05
C ASN A 13 22.82 -40.71 20.04
N ARG A 14 22.40 -40.48 18.78
CA ARG A 14 23.29 -40.10 17.69
C ARG A 14 24.00 -38.87 18.17
N ALA A 15 25.17 -39.10 18.77
CA ALA A 15 26.11 -38.09 19.15
C ALA A 15 26.55 -37.49 17.82
N VAL A 16 25.82 -36.45 17.41
CA VAL A 16 26.25 -35.59 16.32
C VAL A 16 27.65 -35.14 16.69
N SER A 17 28.62 -35.49 15.86
CA SER A 17 29.99 -35.10 16.11
C SER A 17 30.05 -33.58 16.28
N PRO A 18 30.92 -33.05 17.15
CA PRO A 18 30.94 -31.61 17.45
C PRO A 18 30.95 -30.73 16.20
N VAL A 19 31.61 -31.18 15.13
CA VAL A 19 31.68 -30.48 13.84
C VAL A 19 30.36 -30.58 13.06
N ILE A 20 29.75 -31.77 12.98
CA ILE A 20 28.48 -31.97 12.26
C ILE A 20 27.33 -31.26 12.98
N GLY A 21 27.34 -31.24 14.32
CA GLY A 21 26.34 -30.50 15.11
C GLY A 21 26.37 -29.00 14.81
N VAL A 22 27.57 -28.41 14.70
CA VAL A 22 27.72 -27.00 14.34
C VAL A 22 27.23 -26.73 12.92
N ILE A 23 27.58 -27.58 11.95
CA ILE A 23 27.13 -27.40 10.57
C ILE A 23 25.60 -27.46 10.49
N LEU A 24 24.96 -28.41 11.16
CA LEU A 24 23.50 -28.56 11.17
C LEU A 24 22.81 -27.38 11.88
N MET A 25 23.36 -26.92 13.00
CA MET A 25 22.84 -25.78 13.74
C MET A 25 22.92 -24.48 12.93
N VAL A 26 24.04 -24.28 12.23
CA VAL A 26 24.23 -23.11 11.37
C VAL A 26 23.33 -23.20 10.14
N ALA A 27 23.23 -24.37 9.50
CA ALA A 27 22.41 -24.53 8.31
C ALA A 27 20.93 -24.14 8.55
N ILE A 28 20.34 -24.63 9.64
CA ILE A 28 18.92 -24.36 9.93
C ILE A 28 18.69 -22.89 10.28
N THR A 29 19.56 -22.30 11.10
CA THR A 29 19.42 -20.90 11.51
C THR A 29 19.60 -19.95 10.33
N VAL A 30 20.50 -20.25 9.39
CA VAL A 30 20.67 -19.47 8.15
C VAL A 30 19.43 -19.54 7.27
N VAL A 31 18.85 -20.72 7.09
CA VAL A 31 17.61 -20.88 6.29
C VAL A 31 16.46 -20.11 6.94
N LEU A 32 16.24 -20.27 8.25
CA LEU A 32 15.16 -19.57 8.95
C LEU A 32 15.33 -18.04 8.91
N ALA A 33 16.55 -17.55 9.10
CA ALA A 33 16.84 -16.13 9.02
C ALA A 33 16.58 -15.56 7.61
N ALA A 34 17.01 -16.26 6.55
CA ALA A 34 16.78 -15.84 5.18
C ALA A 34 15.27 -15.79 4.82
N VAL A 35 14.52 -16.79 5.27
CA VAL A 35 13.07 -16.87 5.01
C VAL A 35 12.33 -15.75 5.74
N ILE A 36 12.63 -15.49 7.01
CA ILE A 36 12.00 -14.41 7.76
C ILE A 36 12.38 -13.04 7.16
N ALA A 37 13.62 -12.85 6.72
CA ALA A 37 14.03 -11.62 6.05
C ALA A 37 13.23 -11.37 4.76
N ALA A 38 12.97 -12.41 3.97
CA ALA A 38 12.12 -12.31 2.80
C ALA A 38 10.67 -11.94 3.17
N PHE A 39 10.09 -12.56 4.20
CA PHE A 39 8.74 -12.22 4.68
C PHE A 39 8.65 -10.80 5.23
N VAL A 40 9.64 -10.34 5.98
CA VAL A 40 9.67 -8.97 6.52
C VAL A 40 9.81 -7.94 5.41
N LEU A 41 10.65 -8.21 4.40
CA LEU A 41 10.78 -7.35 3.23
C LEU A 41 9.48 -7.28 2.42
N ASP A 42 8.80 -8.42 2.25
CA ASP A 42 7.51 -8.50 1.55
C ASP A 42 6.40 -7.73 2.29
N LEU A 43 6.33 -7.83 3.62
CA LEU A 43 5.40 -7.04 4.44
C LEU A 43 5.69 -5.54 4.38
N GLY A 44 6.96 -5.14 4.22
CA GLY A 44 7.33 -3.73 4.06
C GLY A 44 6.87 -3.10 2.74
N GLN A 45 6.60 -3.91 1.71
CA GLN A 45 6.14 -3.43 0.41
C GLN A 45 4.61 -3.32 0.29
N GLY A 46 3.87 -3.83 1.28
CA GLY A 46 2.41 -3.95 1.21
C GLY A 46 1.60 -2.83 1.88
N GLN A 47 2.23 -1.91 2.61
CA GLN A 47 1.52 -0.83 3.30
C GLN A 47 1.68 0.48 2.54
N SER A 48 1.00 0.60 1.39
CA SER A 48 0.74 1.93 0.83
C SER A 48 -0.10 2.71 1.85
N SER A 49 0.42 3.85 2.28
CA SER A 49 -0.23 4.70 3.26
C SER A 49 -1.50 5.25 2.62
N ASN A 50 -2.67 4.86 3.13
CA ASN A 50 -3.94 5.27 2.52
C ASN A 50 -4.07 6.80 2.65
N VAL A 51 -3.99 7.52 1.53
CA VAL A 51 -4.01 8.98 1.49
C VAL A 51 -5.45 9.46 1.53
N ASN A 52 -5.79 10.31 2.50
CA ASN A 52 -7.15 10.83 2.61
C ASN A 52 -7.21 12.32 2.25
N ALA A 53 -8.18 12.68 1.42
CA ALA A 53 -8.64 14.04 1.18
C ALA A 53 -10.17 14.06 1.05
N GLY A 54 -10.80 15.14 1.49
CA GLY A 54 -12.23 15.39 1.32
C GLY A 54 -12.49 16.17 0.03
N VAL A 55 -13.05 15.50 -0.98
CA VAL A 55 -13.41 16.09 -2.27
C VAL A 55 -14.92 16.01 -2.45
N SER A 56 -15.56 17.15 -2.75
CA SER A 56 -16.95 17.19 -3.23
C SER A 56 -16.96 17.16 -4.75
N ILE A 57 -17.89 16.40 -5.30
CA ILE A 57 -18.13 16.30 -6.74
C ILE A 57 -19.58 16.70 -6.97
N GLU A 58 -19.79 17.78 -7.72
CA GLU A 58 -21.11 18.30 -8.02
C GLU A 58 -21.35 18.34 -9.53
N ASN A 59 -22.42 17.68 -9.98
CA ASN A 59 -22.85 17.76 -11.37
C ASN A 59 -23.75 18.99 -11.55
N GLY A 60 -23.31 19.93 -12.37
CA GLY A 60 -24.04 21.14 -12.69
C GLY A 60 -24.94 20.97 -13.92
N SER A 61 -26.08 21.66 -13.91
CA SER A 61 -27.04 21.67 -15.03
C SER A 61 -26.51 22.37 -16.29
N ASP A 62 -25.32 22.97 -16.22
CA ASP A 62 -24.59 23.66 -17.28
C ASP A 62 -23.72 22.72 -18.13
N GLY A 63 -23.86 21.40 -17.97
CA GLY A 63 -23.06 20.39 -18.69
C GLY A 63 -21.66 20.21 -18.11
N ASN A 64 -21.42 20.74 -16.90
CA ASN A 64 -20.12 20.69 -16.24
C ASN A 64 -20.22 19.90 -14.95
N VAL A 65 -19.15 19.20 -14.60
CA VAL A 65 -18.92 18.64 -13.26
C VAL A 65 -17.87 19.49 -12.54
N THR A 66 -18.16 19.86 -11.30
CA THR A 66 -17.27 20.65 -10.45
C THR A 66 -16.66 19.75 -9.38
N PHE A 67 -15.33 19.75 -9.30
CA PHE A 67 -14.58 19.12 -8.23
C PHE A 67 -14.14 20.21 -7.25
N GLN A 68 -14.47 20.05 -5.97
CA GLN A 68 -14.11 20.97 -4.91
C GLN A 68 -13.29 20.24 -3.84
N LEU A 69 -12.16 20.83 -3.44
CA LEU A 69 -11.37 20.33 -2.33
C LEU A 69 -11.89 20.92 -1.01
N ASN A 70 -12.61 20.14 -0.21
CA ASN A 70 -13.15 20.59 1.09
C ASN A 70 -12.15 20.45 2.23
N GLY A 71 -11.17 19.55 2.08
CA GLY A 71 -10.13 19.37 3.08
C GLY A 71 -9.04 18.46 2.56
N LYS A 72 -7.78 18.82 2.83
CA LYS A 72 -6.63 18.07 2.33
C LYS A 72 -6.34 16.78 3.11
N GLY A 73 -6.87 16.64 4.33
CA GLY A 73 -6.56 15.48 5.18
C GLY A 73 -5.05 15.32 5.36
N ASN A 74 -4.49 14.18 4.92
CA ASN A 74 -3.05 13.92 4.85
C ASN A 74 -2.49 13.93 3.41
N ALA A 75 -3.27 14.41 2.45
CA ALA A 75 -2.85 14.61 1.07
C ALA A 75 -2.10 15.94 0.89
N GLU A 76 -1.07 15.93 0.06
CA GLU A 76 -0.37 17.13 -0.38
C GLU A 76 -1.15 17.86 -1.48
N LYS A 77 -1.79 17.09 -2.37
CA LYS A 77 -2.63 17.58 -3.46
C LYS A 77 -3.68 16.55 -3.86
N VAL A 78 -4.69 16.98 -4.60
CA VAL A 78 -5.66 16.10 -5.26
C VAL A 78 -5.57 16.31 -6.76
N VAL A 79 -5.33 15.24 -7.50
CA VAL A 79 -5.25 15.25 -8.96
C VAL A 79 -6.53 14.64 -9.53
N ILE A 80 -7.14 15.31 -10.51
CA ILE A 80 -8.29 14.76 -11.24
C ILE A 80 -7.78 14.04 -12.48
N ARG A 81 -8.11 12.76 -12.60
CA ARG A 81 -7.71 11.90 -13.72
C ARG A 81 -8.91 11.54 -14.59
N ASN A 82 -8.65 11.34 -15.87
CA ASN A 82 -9.63 10.80 -16.82
C ASN A 82 -9.69 9.26 -16.74
N SER A 83 -10.59 8.65 -17.52
CA SER A 83 -10.76 7.19 -17.55
C SER A 83 -9.54 6.43 -18.09
N ALA A 84 -8.61 7.10 -18.78
CA ALA A 84 -7.35 6.52 -19.22
C ALA A 84 -6.25 6.57 -18.15
N GLY A 85 -6.53 7.18 -16.99
CA GLY A 85 -5.58 7.33 -15.88
C GLY A 85 -4.59 8.49 -16.06
N ASN A 86 -4.77 9.34 -17.07
CA ASN A 86 -3.98 10.56 -17.25
C ASN A 86 -4.63 11.73 -16.51
N GLU A 87 -3.86 12.77 -16.20
CA GLU A 87 -4.43 14.03 -15.70
C GLU A 87 -5.49 14.54 -16.67
N ALA A 88 -6.64 14.90 -16.13
CA ALA A 88 -7.74 15.41 -16.92
C ALA A 88 -7.40 16.82 -17.44
N THR A 89 -8.02 17.22 -18.55
CA THR A 89 -7.96 18.61 -19.04
C THR A 89 -9.16 19.38 -18.50
N PRO A 90 -8.96 20.42 -17.66
CA PRO A 90 -10.05 21.28 -17.19
C PRO A 90 -10.70 22.07 -18.32
N ASN A 91 -11.92 22.54 -18.08
CA ASN A 91 -12.62 23.42 -19.03
C ASN A 91 -11.97 24.80 -19.15
N ASP A 92 -11.27 25.24 -18.09
CA ASP A 92 -10.40 26.40 -18.15
C ASP A 92 -8.97 25.92 -18.42
N SER A 93 -8.49 26.11 -19.66
CA SER A 93 -7.14 25.66 -20.05
C SER A 93 -6.00 26.43 -19.36
N SER A 94 -6.30 27.45 -18.55
CA SER A 94 -5.31 28.15 -17.73
C SER A 94 -5.10 27.52 -16.35
N THR A 95 -5.90 26.51 -16.00
CA THR A 95 -5.78 25.76 -14.74
C THR A 95 -5.32 24.33 -15.00
N ASP A 96 -4.50 23.81 -14.10
CA ASP A 96 -4.13 22.40 -14.08
C ASP A 96 -5.23 21.60 -13.37
N ALA A 97 -5.37 20.30 -13.66
CA ALA A 97 -6.34 19.43 -12.98
C ALA A 97 -5.89 18.99 -11.57
N VAL A 98 -5.26 19.91 -10.83
CA VAL A 98 -4.68 19.67 -9.52
C VAL A 98 -5.27 20.68 -8.54
N LEU A 99 -5.84 20.18 -7.45
CA LEU A 99 -6.32 20.97 -6.33
C LEU A 99 -5.30 20.91 -5.20
N GLU A 100 -4.73 22.06 -4.86
CA GLU A 100 -3.73 22.20 -3.81
C GLU A 100 -4.27 22.96 -2.61
N ASN A 101 -5.35 23.72 -2.72
CA ASN A 101 -5.85 24.50 -1.60
C ASN A 101 -7.29 24.16 -1.25
N THR A 102 -7.59 24.09 0.05
CA THR A 102 -8.97 23.91 0.51
C THR A 102 -9.83 25.07 0.02
N GLY A 103 -10.98 24.75 -0.58
CA GLY A 103 -11.91 25.69 -1.21
C GLY A 103 -11.68 25.87 -2.71
N GLU A 104 -10.57 25.37 -3.25
CA GLU A 104 -10.30 25.37 -4.69
C GLU A 104 -11.30 24.50 -5.45
N GLN A 105 -11.65 24.94 -6.65
CA GLN A 105 -12.64 24.29 -7.50
C GLN A 105 -12.18 24.26 -8.94
N ILE A 106 -12.38 23.11 -9.59
CA ILE A 106 -12.04 22.91 -10.99
C ILE A 106 -13.25 22.30 -11.68
N LYS A 107 -13.54 22.80 -12.89
CA LYS A 107 -14.68 22.34 -13.69
C LYS A 107 -14.19 21.53 -14.88
N PHE A 108 -14.89 20.43 -15.15
CA PHE A 108 -14.70 19.57 -16.31
C PHE A 108 -16.03 19.38 -17.03
N ASP A 109 -15.98 19.04 -18.32
CA ASP A 109 -17.16 18.66 -19.10
C ASP A 109 -17.76 17.36 -18.55
N ASN A 110 -19.08 17.30 -18.40
CA ASN A 110 -19.73 16.18 -17.73
C ASN A 110 -19.90 14.94 -18.62
N SER A 111 -19.37 14.92 -19.84
CA SER A 111 -19.49 13.83 -20.82
C SER A 111 -18.52 12.67 -20.60
N GLN A 112 -17.54 12.80 -19.70
CA GLN A 112 -16.50 11.79 -19.46
C GLN A 112 -16.47 11.37 -17.98
N SER A 113 -16.01 10.15 -17.70
CA SER A 113 -15.79 9.69 -16.33
C SER A 113 -14.46 10.21 -15.79
N TYR A 114 -14.46 10.72 -14.56
CA TYR A 114 -13.28 11.27 -13.88
C TYR A 114 -13.07 10.63 -12.51
N SER A 115 -11.83 10.59 -12.04
CA SER A 115 -11.50 10.18 -10.68
C SER A 115 -10.69 11.25 -9.96
N ALA A 116 -11.04 11.51 -8.70
CA ALA A 116 -10.27 12.37 -7.81
C ALA A 116 -9.29 11.49 -7.03
N VAL A 117 -8.00 11.74 -7.20
CA VAL A 117 -6.91 10.98 -6.58
C VAL A 117 -6.15 11.89 -5.62
N ALA A 118 -6.17 11.56 -4.34
CA ALA A 118 -5.35 12.21 -3.33
C ALA A 118 -3.92 11.65 -3.39
N VAL A 119 -2.93 12.55 -3.36
CA VAL A 119 -1.50 12.22 -3.50
C VAL A 119 -0.74 12.78 -2.31
N SER A 120 0.17 11.98 -1.73
CA SER A 120 1.08 12.38 -0.66
C SER A 120 2.41 11.65 -0.84
N GLY A 121 3.46 12.36 -1.27
CA GLY A 121 4.71 11.71 -1.66
C GLY A 121 4.52 10.70 -2.79
N ASP A 122 4.89 9.43 -2.53
CA ASP A 122 4.74 8.30 -3.46
C ASP A 122 3.40 7.56 -3.32
N ASP A 123 2.60 7.88 -2.30
CA ASP A 123 1.31 7.24 -2.06
C ASP A 123 0.18 7.97 -2.80
N GLU A 124 -0.71 7.19 -3.42
CA GLU A 124 -1.90 7.69 -4.10
C GLU A 124 -3.16 6.93 -3.65
N THR A 125 -4.28 7.61 -3.55
CA THR A 125 -5.56 7.00 -3.18
C THR A 125 -6.70 7.70 -3.89
N GLN A 126 -7.58 6.92 -4.53
CA GLN A 126 -8.80 7.47 -5.12
C GLN A 126 -9.81 7.82 -4.00
N VAL A 127 -10.15 9.11 -3.92
CA VAL A 127 -11.05 9.66 -2.89
C VAL A 127 -12.45 9.99 -3.43
N GLY A 128 -12.61 9.99 -4.75
CA GLY A 128 -13.91 10.17 -5.39
C GLY A 128 -13.87 9.81 -6.88
N SER A 129 -15.05 9.60 -7.46
CA SER A 129 -15.21 9.39 -8.88
C SER A 129 -16.53 9.99 -9.37
N TYR A 130 -16.51 10.42 -10.62
CA TYR A 130 -17.64 10.90 -11.38
C TYR A 130 -17.83 10.00 -12.61
N GLU A 131 -19.06 9.66 -12.91
CA GLU A 131 -19.49 8.90 -14.08
C GLU A 131 -20.66 9.69 -14.72
N PRO A 132 -20.67 9.88 -16.05
CA PRO A 132 -21.70 10.63 -16.77
C PRO A 132 -23.10 10.00 -16.74
#